data_AF-A0AAN8JW28-F1
#
_entry.id   AF-A0AAN8JW28-F1
#
_cell.length_a   1.000
_cell.length_b   1.000
_cell.length_c   1.000
_cell.angle_alpha   90.00
_cell.angle_beta   90.00
_cell.angle_gamma   90.00
#
_symmetry.space_group_name_H-M   'P 1'
#
loop_
_entity.id
_entity.type
_entity.pdbx_description
1 polymer ?
#
loop_
_entity_poly.entity_id
_entity_poly.type
_entity_poly.pdbx_seq_one_letter_code
_entity_poly.pdbx_strand_id
1 'polypeptide(L)'
;MESNREQAESESYGDKKAEKHLDLKNCVHDILRPLLKCMQLFGIYYDKFERRSTSGRLFNFSKIYCVFAMVLIWINVLRYIPSFWVGFDYQPNQTVNRVIKQTWLLQCAITASIILWHCRKGSWDGFYDAWYGVITTGCWSNHINKKTKKMRRICKIFIFLAIVYFIFNILSSLLAVTLFNSSVWITNPFPPNVEIAIVILILELFDLAAWIFPVIYMIAICYCFKLAFSMVTMCLESSVQKLQGFPDDLNDIRLLHLKLCRMVEYLDKPVSIWIVNVVGCNIFVACFIMYDLVRNDQNVIAVLILKYSWLTNNILTVFITCWFIAAVNEEAHLPLEYIYETQTDKLSTHQLGQLTLFLSKLTGPPIGFTAMGFFTITKEVILTIGGLYLTYFFLLLQFKIS
;
A
#
# COMPACT_ATOMS: atom_id res chain seq x y z
N MET A 1 -38.01 33.62 -29.50
CA MET A 1 -38.17 32.23 -29.00
C MET A 1 -36.92 31.38 -29.25
N GLU A 2 -36.19 31.53 -30.35
CA GLU A 2 -34.94 30.78 -30.61
C GLU A 2 -33.79 31.12 -29.64
N SER A 3 -33.60 32.39 -29.29
CA SER A 3 -32.53 32.80 -28.35
C SER A 3 -32.65 32.16 -26.95
N ASN A 4 -33.86 31.90 -26.46
CA ASN A 4 -34.05 31.21 -25.16
C ASN A 4 -33.79 29.70 -25.27
N ARG A 5 -33.82 29.13 -26.47
CA ARG A 5 -33.60 27.69 -26.71
C ARG A 5 -32.12 27.35 -26.79
N GLU A 6 -31.33 28.19 -27.47
CA GLU A 6 -29.86 28.07 -27.52
C GLU A 6 -29.22 28.28 -26.14
N GLN A 7 -29.76 29.22 -25.34
CA GLN A 7 -29.25 29.47 -24.00
C GLN A 7 -29.51 28.28 -23.05
N ALA A 8 -30.70 27.68 -23.11
CA ALA A 8 -31.05 26.47 -22.34
C ALA A 8 -30.26 25.23 -22.78
N GLU A 9 -29.94 25.07 -24.07
CA GLU A 9 -29.08 23.98 -24.56
C GLU A 9 -27.61 24.17 -24.14
N SER A 10 -27.12 25.42 -24.09
CA SER A 10 -25.76 25.71 -23.62
C SER A 10 -25.59 25.45 -22.11
N GLU A 11 -26.61 25.79 -21.30
CA GLU A 11 -26.63 25.52 -19.86
C GLU A 11 -26.76 24.02 -19.57
N SER A 12 -27.64 23.30 -20.29
CA SER A 12 -27.78 21.84 -20.16
C SER A 12 -26.51 21.08 -20.56
N TYR A 13 -25.79 21.57 -21.57
CA TYR A 13 -24.52 20.99 -22.00
C TYR A 13 -23.38 21.28 -20.99
N GLY A 14 -23.37 22.48 -20.40
CA GLY A 14 -22.47 22.86 -19.32
C GLY A 14 -22.63 21.99 -18.08
N ASP A 15 -23.88 21.78 -17.64
CA ASP A 15 -24.21 20.95 -16.47
C ASP A 15 -23.83 19.48 -16.67
N LYS A 16 -24.16 18.89 -17.82
CA LYS A 16 -23.78 17.49 -18.12
C LYS A 16 -22.25 17.30 -18.18
N LYS A 17 -21.51 18.30 -18.66
CA LYS A 17 -20.05 18.26 -18.70
C LYS A 17 -19.48 18.39 -17.28
N ALA A 18 -20.02 19.30 -16.46
CA ALA A 18 -19.64 19.47 -15.06
C ALA A 18 -19.93 18.22 -14.21
N GLU A 19 -21.09 17.59 -14.41
CA GLU A 19 -21.49 16.33 -13.75
C GLU A 19 -20.55 15.18 -14.12
N LYS A 20 -20.23 15.02 -15.42
CA LYS A 20 -19.26 14.03 -15.90
C LYS A 20 -17.83 14.29 -15.39
N HIS A 21 -17.46 15.55 -15.20
CA HIS A 21 -16.17 15.93 -14.60
C HIS A 21 -16.12 15.65 -13.09
N LEU A 22 -17.24 15.76 -12.37
CA LEU A 22 -17.37 15.43 -10.95
C LEU A 22 -17.31 13.91 -10.72
N ASP A 23 -17.98 13.13 -11.58
CA ASP A 23 -17.94 11.66 -11.57
C ASP A 23 -16.53 11.10 -11.82
N LEU A 24 -15.75 11.76 -12.67
CA LEU A 24 -14.36 11.39 -12.94
C LEU A 24 -13.43 11.75 -11.77
N LYS A 25 -13.71 12.84 -11.06
CA LYS A 25 -12.92 13.31 -9.91
C LYS A 25 -12.95 12.33 -8.76
N ASN A 26 -14.12 11.78 -8.48
CA ASN A 26 -14.29 10.87 -7.38
C ASN A 26 -13.83 9.45 -7.73
N CYS A 27 -13.38 9.18 -8.95
CA CYS A 27 -13.25 7.80 -9.44
C CYS A 27 -12.29 6.92 -8.62
N VAL A 28 -11.06 7.38 -8.33
CA VAL A 28 -10.10 6.59 -7.53
C VAL A 28 -10.45 6.62 -6.05
N HIS A 29 -10.88 7.78 -5.53
CA HIS A 29 -11.32 7.89 -4.14
C HIS A 29 -12.51 6.95 -3.88
N ASP A 30 -13.53 6.95 -4.73
CA ASP A 30 -14.70 6.06 -4.67
C ASP A 30 -14.34 4.59 -4.79
N ILE A 31 -13.35 4.25 -5.63
CA ILE A 31 -12.87 2.88 -5.78
C ILE A 31 -12.20 2.41 -4.49
N LEU A 32 -11.44 3.28 -3.83
CA LEU A 32 -10.72 2.97 -2.58
C LEU A 32 -11.58 3.24 -1.32
N ARG A 33 -12.73 3.91 -1.46
CA ARG A 33 -13.59 4.36 -0.36
C ARG A 33 -13.99 3.24 0.61
N PRO A 34 -14.33 2.01 0.18
CA PRO A 34 -14.65 0.95 1.14
C PRO A 34 -13.47 0.61 2.05
N LEU A 35 -12.24 0.61 1.51
CA LEU A 35 -11.03 0.35 2.27
C LEU A 35 -10.71 1.50 3.23
N LEU A 36 -10.88 2.74 2.77
CA LEU A 36 -10.76 3.93 3.62
C LEU A 36 -11.78 3.91 4.76
N LYS A 37 -13.01 3.45 4.51
CA LYS A 37 -14.04 3.25 5.56
C LYS A 37 -13.64 2.17 6.56
N CYS A 38 -13.05 1.06 6.12
CA CYS A 38 -12.48 0.07 7.04
C CYS A 38 -11.38 0.70 7.92
N MET A 39 -10.47 1.48 7.32
CA MET A 39 -9.43 2.19 8.08
C MET A 39 -10.01 3.25 9.04
N GLN A 40 -11.11 3.92 8.67
CA GLN A 40 -11.85 4.84 9.55
C GLN A 40 -12.49 4.13 10.73
N LEU A 41 -13.08 2.95 10.50
CA LEU A 41 -13.73 2.17 11.54
C LEU A 41 -12.76 1.81 12.68
N PHE A 42 -11.47 1.62 12.36
CA PHE A 42 -10.42 1.33 13.35
C PHE A 42 -9.58 2.56 13.73
N GLY A 43 -9.99 3.77 13.32
CA GLY A 43 -9.32 5.00 13.70
C GLY A 43 -7.93 5.20 13.06
N ILE A 44 -7.60 4.45 12.01
CA ILE A 44 -6.31 4.56 11.31
C ILE A 44 -6.31 5.72 10.31
N TYR A 45 -7.48 5.99 9.71
CA TYR A 45 -7.68 7.03 8.70
C TYR A 45 -8.85 7.94 9.08
N TYR A 46 -8.78 9.21 8.73
CA TYR A 46 -9.95 10.09 8.72
C TYR A 46 -10.01 10.84 7.39
N ASP A 47 -11.20 10.90 6.79
CA ASP A 47 -11.37 11.59 5.52
C ASP A 47 -11.58 13.10 5.73
N LYS A 48 -10.87 13.90 4.95
CA LYS A 48 -11.11 15.33 4.83
C LYS A 48 -12.07 15.66 3.69
N PHE A 49 -12.24 14.76 2.72
CA PHE A 49 -12.97 14.98 1.48
C PHE A 49 -14.49 14.99 1.66
N GLU A 50 -15.02 14.11 2.52
CA GLU A 50 -16.46 14.07 2.89
C GLU A 50 -16.95 15.38 3.57
N ARG A 51 -16.03 16.29 3.93
CA ARG A 51 -16.28 17.52 4.70
C ARG A 51 -16.72 18.75 3.89
N ARG A 52 -16.74 18.71 2.55
CA ARG A 52 -17.25 19.85 1.76
C ARG A 52 -18.79 19.98 1.81
N SER A 53 -19.51 18.99 2.37
CA SER A 53 -20.97 18.89 2.25
C SER A 53 -21.76 19.16 3.55
N THR A 54 -21.19 18.97 4.76
CA THR A 54 -21.99 19.01 6.01
C THR A 54 -21.32 19.73 7.20
N SER A 55 -22.04 20.74 7.72
CA SER A 55 -21.94 21.52 8.99
C SER A 55 -20.79 21.25 9.99
N GLY A 56 -20.10 22.33 10.37
CA GLY A 56 -18.81 22.38 11.09
C GLY A 56 -18.72 21.96 12.57
N ARG A 57 -19.67 21.20 13.15
CA ARG A 57 -19.60 20.74 14.57
C ARG A 57 -19.13 19.30 14.78
N LEU A 58 -19.37 18.39 13.82
CA LEU A 58 -18.85 17.00 13.86
C LEU A 58 -17.33 16.91 13.60
N PHE A 59 -16.69 18.06 13.36
CA PHE A 59 -15.35 18.29 12.84
C PHE A 59 -14.21 17.67 13.69
N ASN A 60 -14.41 17.53 15.00
CA ASN A 60 -13.38 17.04 15.91
C ASN A 60 -13.50 15.55 16.23
N PHE A 61 -14.68 14.91 16.10
CA PHE A 61 -14.86 13.57 16.65
C PHE A 61 -14.03 12.51 15.92
N SER A 62 -14.08 12.44 14.59
CA SER A 62 -13.29 11.47 13.82
C SER A 62 -11.78 11.66 14.01
N LYS A 63 -11.30 12.91 14.08
CA LYS A 63 -9.89 13.20 14.34
C LYS A 63 -9.48 12.79 15.76
N ILE A 64 -10.31 13.10 16.77
CA ILE A 64 -10.09 12.71 18.16
C ILE A 64 -10.09 11.18 18.27
N TYR A 65 -11.01 10.51 17.59
CA TYR A 65 -11.08 9.04 17.55
C TYR A 65 -9.82 8.43 16.95
N CYS A 66 -9.30 8.96 15.84
CA CYS A 66 -8.05 8.47 15.27
C CYS A 66 -6.84 8.69 16.18
N VAL A 67 -6.77 9.84 16.85
CA VAL A 67 -5.71 10.10 17.84
C VAL A 67 -5.84 9.15 19.03
N PHE A 68 -7.06 8.89 19.50
CA PHE A 68 -7.33 7.94 20.57
C PHE A 68 -6.92 6.51 20.18
N ALA A 69 -7.31 6.03 19.00
CA ALA A 69 -6.91 4.71 18.48
C ALA A 69 -5.39 4.58 18.36
N MET A 70 -4.71 5.62 17.85
CA MET A 70 -3.25 5.66 17.78
C MET A 70 -2.61 5.59 19.17
N VAL A 71 -3.15 6.32 20.16
CA VAL A 71 -2.68 6.26 21.56
C VAL A 71 -2.89 4.87 22.14
N LEU A 72 -4.02 4.21 21.89
CA LEU A 72 -4.27 2.84 22.34
C LEU A 72 -3.24 1.85 21.77
N ILE A 73 -2.94 1.95 20.47
CA ILE A 73 -1.93 1.12 19.81
C ILE A 73 -0.54 1.33 20.45
N TRP A 74 -0.12 2.58 20.68
CA TRP A 74 1.15 2.87 21.36
C TRP A 74 1.17 2.42 22.83
N ILE A 75 0.05 2.53 23.54
CA ILE A 75 -0.09 1.98 24.89
C ILE A 75 0.15 0.46 24.86
N ASN A 76 -0.35 -0.25 23.84
CA ASN A 76 -0.11 -1.69 23.71
C ASN A 76 1.39 -2.01 23.50
N VAL A 77 2.10 -1.20 22.70
CA VAL A 77 3.56 -1.28 22.55
C VAL A 77 4.26 -1.11 23.89
N LEU A 78 3.93 -0.04 24.63
CA LEU A 78 4.56 0.29 25.91
C LEU A 78 4.24 -0.74 27.00
N ARG A 79 3.00 -1.23 27.01
CA ARG A 79 2.53 -2.29 27.92
C ARG A 79 3.37 -3.56 27.79
N TYR A 80 3.76 -3.92 26.56
CA TYR A 80 4.47 -5.17 26.31
C TYR A 80 5.97 -5.10 26.62
N ILE A 81 6.56 -3.90 26.73
CA ILE A 81 7.99 -3.70 27.05
C ILE A 81 8.40 -4.36 28.39
N PRO A 82 7.68 -4.17 29.52
CA PRO A 82 8.01 -4.84 30.77
C PRO A 82 8.15 -6.37 30.66
N SER A 83 7.50 -7.03 29.70
CA SER A 83 7.57 -8.49 29.52
C SER A 83 9.00 -9.02 29.34
N PHE A 84 9.96 -8.18 28.95
CA PHE A 84 11.38 -8.55 28.85
C PHE A 84 12.08 -8.72 30.19
N TRP A 85 11.62 -8.06 31.26
CA TRP A 85 12.25 -8.08 32.58
C TRP A 85 11.33 -8.62 33.68
N VAL A 86 10.03 -8.39 33.54
CA VAL A 86 9.01 -8.69 34.55
C VAL A 86 7.81 -9.32 33.86
N GLY A 87 7.38 -10.47 34.35
CA GLY A 87 6.19 -11.17 33.85
C GLY A 87 5.87 -12.36 34.73
N PHE A 88 4.61 -12.76 34.75
CA PHE A 88 4.11 -13.88 35.55
C PHE A 88 4.88 -15.19 35.28
N ASP A 89 5.34 -15.37 34.03
CA ASP A 89 6.18 -16.49 33.59
C ASP A 89 7.49 -15.99 32.96
N TYR A 90 8.38 -15.36 33.73
CA TYR A 90 9.72 -15.06 33.22
C TYR A 90 10.49 -16.35 32.93
N GLN A 91 10.39 -16.82 31.68
CA GLN A 91 11.22 -17.89 31.14
C GLN A 91 12.27 -17.29 30.20
N PRO A 92 13.58 -17.43 30.47
CA PRO A 92 14.64 -16.90 29.62
C PRO A 92 14.54 -17.37 28.16
N ASN A 93 14.02 -18.58 27.96
CA ASN A 93 13.93 -19.24 26.67
C ASN A 93 12.83 -18.67 25.74
N GLN A 94 11.95 -17.79 26.23
CA GLN A 94 10.88 -17.19 25.43
C GLN A 94 11.21 -15.81 24.85
N THR A 95 12.46 -15.34 25.01
CA THR A 95 12.89 -14.01 24.56
C THR A 95 12.60 -13.77 23.08
N VAL A 96 12.75 -14.78 22.22
CA VAL A 96 12.48 -14.67 20.77
C VAL A 96 11.02 -14.30 20.48
N ASN A 97 10.05 -14.96 21.11
CA ASN A 97 8.63 -14.64 20.92
C ASN A 97 8.28 -13.24 21.41
N ARG A 98 8.95 -12.75 22.47
CA ARG A 98 8.79 -11.37 22.95
C ARG A 98 9.33 -10.37 21.92
N VAL A 99 10.49 -10.63 21.35
CA VAL A 99 11.06 -9.81 20.27
C VAL A 99 10.14 -9.77 19.05
N ILE A 100 9.63 -10.92 18.61
CA ILE A 100 8.69 -11.03 17.50
C ILE A 100 7.43 -10.18 17.77
N LYS A 101 6.79 -10.38 18.93
CA LYS A 101 5.56 -9.67 19.28
C LYS A 101 5.79 -8.17 19.41
N GLN A 102 6.85 -7.76 20.10
CA GLN A 102 7.20 -6.33 20.25
C GLN A 102 7.46 -5.67 18.90
N THR A 103 8.16 -6.34 17.99
CA THR A 103 8.44 -5.82 16.65
C THR A 103 7.14 -5.64 15.86
N TRP A 104 6.24 -6.62 15.93
CA TRP A 104 4.94 -6.53 15.26
C TRP A 104 4.07 -5.39 15.83
N LEU A 105 3.99 -5.25 17.16
CA LEU A 105 3.28 -4.13 17.79
C LEU A 105 3.87 -2.78 17.37
N LEU A 106 5.20 -2.66 17.37
CA LEU A 106 5.89 -1.45 16.93
C LEU A 106 5.60 -1.14 15.45
N GLN A 107 5.61 -2.15 14.59
CA GLN A 107 5.26 -2.01 13.17
C GLN A 107 3.84 -1.46 12.98
N CYS A 108 2.86 -1.97 13.75
CA CYS A 108 1.48 -1.50 13.72
C CYS A 108 1.38 -0.03 14.16
N ALA A 109 2.04 0.32 15.27
CA ALA A 109 2.06 1.68 15.82
C ALA A 109 2.72 2.69 14.87
N ILE A 110 3.85 2.34 14.27
CA ILE A 110 4.52 3.18 13.27
C ILE A 110 3.63 3.34 12.04
N THR A 111 3.01 2.26 11.55
CA THR A 111 2.11 2.32 10.39
C THR A 111 0.93 3.26 10.64
N ALA A 112 0.24 3.11 11.77
CA ALA A 112 -0.85 3.99 12.15
C ALA A 112 -0.40 5.46 12.26
N SER A 113 0.78 5.69 12.84
CA SER A 113 1.37 7.03 12.99
C SER A 113 1.68 7.69 11.64
N ILE A 114 2.26 6.94 10.69
CA ILE A 114 2.56 7.42 9.34
C ILE A 114 1.26 7.82 8.63
N ILE A 115 0.27 6.93 8.60
CA ILE A 115 -1.01 7.22 7.93
C ILE A 115 -1.68 8.45 8.54
N LEU A 116 -1.74 8.55 9.87
CA LEU A 116 -2.35 9.68 10.55
C LEU A 116 -1.62 11.00 10.27
N TRP A 117 -0.29 10.97 10.24
CA TRP A 117 0.53 12.14 9.91
C TRP A 117 0.25 12.64 8.49
N HIS A 118 0.10 11.73 7.52
CA HIS A 118 -0.26 12.10 6.15
C HIS A 118 -1.69 12.61 6.01
N CYS A 119 -2.64 12.05 6.76
CA CYS A 119 -3.99 12.62 6.85
C CYS A 119 -3.95 14.06 7.37
N ARG A 120 -3.13 14.33 8.40
CA ARG A 120 -2.96 15.69 8.95
C ARG A 120 -2.37 16.65 7.93
N LYS A 121 -1.30 16.25 7.24
CA LYS A 121 -0.64 17.06 6.20
C LYS A 121 -1.50 17.28 4.95
N GLY A 122 -2.55 16.47 4.74
CA GLY A 122 -3.37 16.55 3.51
C GLY A 122 -2.64 15.98 2.29
N SER A 123 -1.65 15.11 2.49
CA SER A 123 -0.90 14.49 1.39
C SER A 123 -1.83 13.67 0.48
N TRP A 124 -2.80 12.99 1.06
CA TRP A 124 -3.78 12.21 0.32
C TRP A 124 -4.69 13.09 -0.55
N ASP A 125 -5.11 14.24 -0.05
CA ASP A 125 -5.95 15.19 -0.80
C ASP A 125 -5.20 15.70 -2.04
N GLY A 126 -3.93 16.10 -1.86
CA GLY A 126 -3.06 16.52 -2.96
C GLY A 126 -2.83 15.41 -3.99
N PHE A 127 -2.71 14.15 -3.54
CA PHE A 127 -2.63 13.00 -4.43
C PHE A 127 -3.90 12.83 -5.27
N TYR A 128 -5.08 12.86 -4.66
CA TYR A 128 -6.35 12.69 -5.38
C TYR A 128 -6.60 13.84 -6.37
N ASP A 129 -6.29 15.08 -5.99
CA ASP A 129 -6.40 16.22 -6.91
C ASP A 129 -5.40 16.12 -8.07
N ALA A 130 -4.16 15.69 -7.83
CA ALA A 130 -3.18 15.45 -8.89
C ALA A 130 -3.61 14.31 -9.83
N TRP A 131 -4.16 13.23 -9.27
CA TRP A 131 -4.69 12.09 -10.02
C TRP A 131 -5.84 12.52 -10.94
N TYR A 132 -6.73 13.35 -10.42
CA TYR A 132 -7.81 13.92 -11.22
C TYR A 132 -7.29 14.76 -12.39
N GLY A 133 -6.27 15.59 -12.16
CA GLY A 133 -5.62 16.36 -13.22
C GLY A 133 -5.04 15.46 -14.32
N VAL A 134 -4.41 14.34 -13.95
CA VAL A 134 -3.91 13.34 -14.91
C VAL A 134 -5.04 12.73 -15.74
N ILE A 135 -6.13 12.30 -15.11
CA ILE A 135 -7.26 11.68 -15.81
C ILE A 135 -7.97 12.65 -16.77
N THR A 136 -8.07 13.93 -16.41
CA THR A 136 -8.85 14.92 -17.17
C THR A 136 -8.09 15.56 -18.34
N THR A 137 -6.76 15.51 -18.33
CA THR A 137 -5.92 16.29 -19.26
C THR A 137 -5.64 15.63 -20.63
N GLY A 138 -6.57 14.85 -21.21
CA GLY A 138 -6.36 14.42 -22.61
C GLY A 138 -7.49 13.70 -23.33
N CYS A 139 -7.30 13.50 -24.64
CA CYS A 139 -8.20 12.81 -25.60
C CYS A 139 -8.49 11.32 -25.28
N TRP A 140 -8.00 10.82 -24.15
CA TRP A 140 -7.87 9.41 -23.82
C TRP A 140 -8.98 8.89 -22.88
N SER A 141 -9.99 9.73 -22.59
CA SER A 141 -11.14 9.43 -21.71
C SER A 141 -11.81 8.07 -21.98
N ASN A 142 -11.88 7.66 -23.26
CA ASN A 142 -12.53 6.41 -23.64
C ASN A 142 -11.73 5.17 -23.22
N HIS A 143 -10.40 5.22 -23.28
CA HIS A 143 -9.53 4.12 -22.84
C HIS A 143 -9.48 4.04 -21.31
N ILE A 144 -9.55 5.20 -20.66
CA ILE A 144 -9.66 5.31 -19.20
C ILE A 144 -10.91 4.58 -18.70
N ASN A 145 -12.08 4.81 -19.32
CA ASN A 145 -13.33 4.19 -18.87
C ASN A 145 -13.30 2.65 -18.80
N LYS A 146 -12.68 1.98 -19.78
CA LYS A 146 -12.59 0.50 -19.81
C LYS A 146 -11.68 -0.02 -18.69
N LYS A 147 -10.50 0.60 -18.51
CA LYS A 147 -9.54 0.20 -17.47
C LYS A 147 -10.00 0.61 -16.07
N THR A 148 -10.74 1.71 -15.92
CA THR A 148 -11.39 2.11 -14.66
C THR A 148 -12.38 1.07 -14.16
N LYS A 149 -13.18 0.46 -15.05
CA LYS A 149 -14.07 -0.66 -14.67
C LYS A 149 -13.27 -1.87 -14.18
N LYS A 150 -12.17 -2.21 -14.86
CA LYS A 150 -11.25 -3.28 -14.43
C LYS A 150 -10.61 -2.98 -13.06
N MET A 151 -10.14 -1.75 -12.87
CA MET A 151 -9.57 -1.25 -11.62
C MET A 151 -10.57 -1.37 -10.46
N ARG A 152 -11.82 -0.94 -10.67
CA ARG A 152 -12.90 -1.07 -9.68
C ARG A 152 -13.16 -2.52 -9.30
N ARG A 153 -13.20 -3.44 -10.28
CA ARG A 153 -13.39 -4.88 -10.02
C ARG A 153 -12.25 -5.45 -9.18
N ILE A 154 -11.00 -5.12 -9.51
CA ILE A 154 -9.82 -5.64 -8.81
C ILE A 154 -9.70 -5.06 -7.41
N CYS A 155 -9.96 -3.78 -7.22
CA CYS A 155 -9.97 -3.19 -5.87
C CYS A 155 -11.03 -3.83 -4.97
N LYS A 156 -12.22 -4.16 -5.50
CA LYS A 156 -13.23 -4.94 -4.75
C LYS A 156 -12.71 -6.32 -4.33
N ILE A 157 -11.95 -6.99 -5.19
CA ILE A 157 -11.30 -8.27 -4.84
C ILE A 157 -10.28 -8.06 -3.72
N PHE A 158 -9.43 -7.03 -3.80
CA PHE A 158 -8.48 -6.72 -2.73
C PHE A 158 -9.16 -6.42 -1.40
N ILE A 159 -10.27 -5.67 -1.40
CA ILE A 159 -11.06 -5.39 -0.21
C ILE A 159 -11.63 -6.68 0.38
N PHE A 160 -12.21 -7.54 -0.47
CA PHE A 160 -12.73 -8.83 -0.03
C PHE A 160 -11.64 -9.70 0.59
N LEU A 161 -10.48 -9.81 -0.07
CA LEU A 161 -9.32 -10.55 0.44
C LEU A 161 -8.82 -9.97 1.77
N ALA A 162 -8.80 -8.64 1.91
CA ALA A 162 -8.39 -7.96 3.14
C ALA A 162 -9.32 -8.32 4.31
N ILE A 163 -10.64 -8.31 4.09
CA ILE A 163 -11.63 -8.64 5.12
C ILE A 163 -11.52 -10.11 5.51
N VAL A 164 -11.41 -11.02 4.54
CA VAL A 164 -11.23 -12.45 4.81
C VAL A 164 -9.95 -12.70 5.60
N TYR A 165 -8.84 -12.06 5.19
CA TYR A 165 -7.56 -12.18 5.88
C TYR A 165 -7.60 -11.59 7.30
N PHE A 166 -8.30 -10.48 7.50
CA PHE A 166 -8.52 -9.87 8.81
C PHE A 166 -9.30 -10.79 9.74
N ILE A 167 -10.43 -11.35 9.25
CA ILE A 167 -11.24 -12.31 10.02
C ILE A 167 -10.43 -13.56 10.36
N PHE A 168 -9.67 -14.09 9.39
CA PHE A 168 -8.80 -15.25 9.62
C PHE A 168 -7.79 -15.00 10.75
N ASN A 169 -7.13 -13.84 10.79
CA ASN A 169 -6.19 -13.51 11.85
C ASN A 169 -6.87 -13.34 13.22
N ILE A 170 -8.08 -12.76 13.27
CA ILE A 170 -8.87 -12.67 14.51
C ILE A 170 -9.20 -14.07 15.03
N LEU A 171 -9.70 -14.96 14.16
CA LEU A 171 -10.02 -16.33 14.53
C LEU A 171 -8.76 -17.08 15.00
N SER A 172 -7.62 -16.85 14.35
CA SER A 172 -6.33 -17.41 14.77
C SER A 172 -5.91 -16.92 16.15
N SER A 173 -6.04 -15.63 16.45
CA SER A 173 -5.77 -15.08 17.79
C SER A 173 -6.71 -15.64 18.86
N LEU A 174 -8.01 -15.76 18.55
CA LEU A 174 -8.99 -16.36 19.47
C LEU A 174 -8.70 -17.83 19.75
N LEU A 175 -8.35 -18.59 18.70
CA LEU A 175 -7.94 -19.98 18.83
C LEU A 175 -6.68 -20.11 19.69
N ALA A 176 -5.72 -19.19 19.51
CA ALA A 176 -4.49 -19.16 20.28
C ALA A 176 -4.77 -18.98 21.79
N VAL A 177 -5.62 -18.02 22.13
CA VAL A 177 -6.01 -17.75 23.54
C VAL A 177 -6.79 -18.92 24.14
N THR A 178 -7.77 -19.46 23.42
CA THR A 178 -8.74 -20.43 23.97
C THR A 178 -8.20 -21.85 24.08
N LEU A 179 -7.47 -22.35 23.07
CA LEU A 179 -7.06 -23.76 23.03
C LEU A 179 -5.70 -24.03 23.65
N PHE A 180 -4.76 -23.10 23.58
CA PHE A 180 -3.37 -23.39 23.96
C PHE A 180 -2.96 -22.79 25.29
N ASN A 181 -3.94 -22.31 26.08
CA ASN A 181 -3.73 -21.51 27.28
C ASN A 181 -2.61 -20.45 27.06
N SER A 182 -2.52 -19.95 25.82
CA SER A 182 -1.50 -19.02 25.37
C SER A 182 -1.88 -17.59 25.75
N SER A 183 -2.69 -17.47 26.80
CA SER A 183 -3.00 -16.22 27.45
C SER A 183 -1.71 -15.55 27.91
N VAL A 184 -0.74 -16.28 28.46
CA VAL A 184 0.52 -15.74 28.98
C VAL A 184 1.26 -14.87 27.97
N TRP A 185 1.50 -15.35 26.75
CA TRP A 185 2.24 -14.64 25.69
C TRP A 185 1.53 -13.36 25.23
N ILE A 186 0.21 -13.33 25.33
CA ILE A 186 -0.64 -12.22 24.88
C ILE A 186 -0.86 -11.22 26.02
N THR A 187 -1.12 -11.73 27.23
CA THR A 187 -1.45 -10.95 28.42
C THR A 187 -0.25 -10.35 29.13
N ASN A 188 0.96 -10.88 28.89
CA ASN A 188 2.20 -10.38 29.47
C ASN A 188 2.32 -8.85 29.39
N PRO A 189 2.74 -8.18 30.48
CA PRO A 189 3.21 -8.73 31.75
C PRO A 189 2.08 -9.10 32.75
N PHE A 190 0.82 -8.91 32.37
CA PHE A 190 -0.32 -9.10 33.27
C PHE A 190 -0.70 -10.58 33.43
N PRO A 191 -1.31 -10.95 34.57
CA PRO A 191 -1.80 -12.29 34.80
C PRO A 191 -2.85 -12.68 33.74
N PRO A 192 -2.97 -13.98 33.40
CA PRO A 192 -3.87 -14.49 32.37
C PRO A 192 -5.34 -14.52 32.82
N ASN A 193 -5.85 -13.39 33.32
CA ASN A 193 -7.26 -13.23 33.69
C ASN A 193 -8.12 -13.00 32.43
N VAL A 194 -9.34 -13.54 32.42
CA VAL A 194 -10.27 -13.42 31.28
C VAL A 194 -10.54 -11.96 30.92
N GLU A 195 -10.75 -11.10 31.91
CA GLU A 195 -11.01 -9.67 31.72
C GLU A 195 -9.85 -8.97 30.99
N ILE A 196 -8.62 -9.28 31.40
CA ILE A 196 -7.39 -8.73 30.81
C ILE A 196 -7.21 -9.27 29.38
N ALA A 197 -7.48 -10.56 29.17
CA ALA A 197 -7.44 -11.17 27.85
C ALA A 197 -8.43 -10.50 26.88
N ILE A 198 -9.66 -10.17 27.33
CA ILE A 198 -10.65 -9.45 26.51
C ILE A 198 -10.12 -8.05 26.12
N VAL A 199 -9.59 -7.29 27.09
CA VAL A 199 -9.03 -5.94 26.80
C VAL A 199 -7.90 -6.03 25.78
N ILE A 200 -7.03 -7.03 25.91
CA ILE A 200 -5.88 -7.17 25.02
C ILE A 200 -6.30 -7.67 23.65
N LEU A 201 -7.29 -8.55 23.55
CA LEU A 201 -7.88 -8.94 22.26
C LEU A 201 -8.49 -7.74 21.53
N ILE A 202 -9.10 -6.80 22.26
CA ILE A 202 -9.57 -5.54 21.67
C ILE A 202 -8.39 -4.72 21.14
N LEU A 203 -7.31 -4.58 21.90
CA LEU A 203 -6.11 -3.87 21.42
C LEU A 203 -5.49 -4.55 20.19
N GLU A 204 -5.39 -5.89 20.19
CA GLU A 204 -4.90 -6.65 19.04
C GLU A 204 -5.77 -6.45 17.80
N LEU A 205 -7.07 -6.22 17.96
CA LEU A 205 -7.95 -5.92 16.83
C LEU A 205 -7.54 -4.61 16.13
N PHE A 206 -7.20 -3.58 16.90
CA PHE A 206 -6.68 -2.31 16.36
C PHE A 206 -5.32 -2.50 15.70
N ASP A 207 -4.42 -3.29 16.30
CA ASP A 207 -3.11 -3.60 15.72
C ASP A 207 -3.24 -4.36 14.40
N LEU A 208 -4.08 -5.41 14.35
CA LEU A 208 -4.37 -6.16 13.14
C LEU A 208 -4.92 -5.28 12.02
N ALA A 209 -5.83 -4.35 12.36
CA ALA A 209 -6.36 -3.41 11.39
C ALA A 209 -5.27 -2.46 10.86
N ALA A 210 -4.39 -1.97 11.75
CA ALA A 210 -3.27 -1.11 11.41
C ALA A 210 -2.19 -1.82 10.60
N TRP A 211 -2.10 -3.14 10.69
CA TRP A 211 -1.21 -3.96 9.89
C TRP A 211 -1.79 -4.27 8.50
N ILE A 212 -3.04 -4.72 8.42
CA ILE A 212 -3.61 -5.28 7.19
C ILE A 212 -4.12 -4.19 6.24
N PHE A 213 -4.99 -3.29 6.71
CA PHE A 213 -5.68 -2.37 5.79
C PHE A 213 -4.74 -1.38 5.09
N PRO A 214 -3.72 -0.78 5.77
CA PRO A 214 -2.74 0.07 5.10
C PRO A 214 -1.94 -0.66 4.01
N VAL A 215 -1.54 -1.91 4.24
CA VAL A 215 -0.83 -2.73 3.23
C VAL A 215 -1.67 -2.91 1.98
N ILE A 216 -2.92 -3.31 2.15
CA ILE A 216 -3.83 -3.50 1.00
C ILE A 216 -4.11 -2.17 0.30
N TYR A 217 -4.21 -1.07 1.05
CA TYR A 217 -4.45 0.27 0.49
C TYR A 217 -3.28 0.72 -0.39
N MET A 218 -2.06 0.53 0.09
CA MET A 218 -0.84 0.87 -0.66
C MET A 218 -0.68 -0.03 -1.88
N ILE A 219 -0.97 -1.32 -1.78
CA ILE A 219 -1.01 -2.24 -2.93
C ILE A 219 -2.03 -1.77 -3.98
N ALA A 220 -3.22 -1.35 -3.55
CA ALA A 220 -4.24 -0.85 -4.46
C ALA A 220 -3.79 0.44 -5.17
N ILE A 221 -3.13 1.37 -4.46
CA ILE A 221 -2.55 2.57 -5.08
C ILE A 221 -1.46 2.20 -6.10
N CYS A 222 -0.55 1.29 -5.76
CA CYS A 222 0.48 0.82 -6.69
C CYS A 222 -0.16 0.18 -7.94
N TYR A 223 -1.23 -0.58 -7.77
CA TYR A 223 -1.98 -1.14 -8.88
C TYR A 223 -2.63 -0.06 -9.78
N CYS A 224 -3.17 1.02 -9.17
CA CYS A 224 -3.67 2.17 -9.92
C CYS A 224 -2.55 2.80 -10.78
N PHE A 225 -1.37 3.05 -10.19
CA PHE A 225 -0.22 3.58 -10.93
C PHE A 225 0.23 2.67 -12.06
N LYS A 226 0.34 1.36 -11.81
CA LYS A 226 0.62 0.35 -12.83
C LYS A 226 -0.35 0.49 -14.02
N LEU A 227 -1.65 0.56 -13.75
CA LEU A 227 -2.64 0.69 -14.80
C LEU A 227 -2.51 2.00 -15.57
N ALA A 228 -2.19 3.10 -14.89
CA ALA A 228 -2.01 4.42 -15.49
C ALA A 228 -0.76 4.49 -16.39
N PHE A 229 0.39 3.96 -15.94
CA PHE A 229 1.57 3.85 -16.80
C PHE A 229 1.34 2.94 -18.00
N SER A 230 0.71 1.78 -17.78
CA SER A 230 0.29 0.88 -18.86
C SER A 230 -0.65 1.56 -19.88
N MET A 231 -1.44 2.57 -19.48
CA MET A 231 -2.21 3.38 -20.43
C MET A 231 -1.32 4.22 -21.33
N VAL A 232 -0.30 4.88 -20.77
CA VAL A 232 0.67 5.66 -21.55
C VAL A 232 1.32 4.78 -22.61
N THR A 233 1.79 3.60 -22.23
CA THR A 233 2.44 2.63 -23.13
C THR A 233 1.52 2.21 -24.27
N MET A 234 0.28 1.81 -23.98
CA MET A 234 -0.68 1.43 -25.04
C MET A 234 -1.02 2.59 -25.98
N CYS A 235 -1.10 3.82 -25.46
CA CYS A 235 -1.36 4.99 -26.30
C CYS A 235 -0.19 5.19 -27.27
N LEU A 236 1.03 5.14 -26.75
CA LEU A 236 2.25 5.23 -27.54
C LEU A 236 2.32 4.13 -28.62
N GLU A 237 2.09 2.88 -28.24
CA GLU A 237 2.05 1.73 -29.16
C GLU A 237 1.03 1.95 -30.28
N SER A 238 -0.20 2.34 -29.93
CA SER A 238 -1.27 2.57 -30.91
C SER A 238 -0.97 3.72 -31.86
N SER A 239 -0.23 4.72 -31.38
CA SER A 239 0.21 5.88 -32.14
C SER A 239 1.34 5.51 -33.11
N VAL A 240 2.30 4.70 -32.67
CA VAL A 240 3.42 4.21 -33.49
C VAL A 240 2.93 3.25 -34.58
N GLN A 241 2.02 2.33 -34.26
CA GLN A 241 1.50 1.34 -35.21
C GLN A 241 0.59 1.95 -36.29
N LYS A 242 -0.23 2.95 -35.94
CA LYS A 242 -1.21 3.53 -36.88
C LYS A 242 -0.60 4.48 -37.92
N LEU A 243 0.49 5.16 -37.60
CA LEU A 243 0.92 6.31 -38.40
C LEU A 243 2.01 6.01 -39.45
N GLN A 244 2.64 4.82 -39.47
CA GLN A 244 3.88 4.61 -40.28
C GLN A 244 4.83 5.82 -40.21
N GLY A 245 4.88 6.47 -39.05
CA GLY A 245 5.29 7.86 -38.86
C GLY A 245 5.04 8.30 -37.42
N PHE A 246 5.56 9.46 -37.06
CA PHE A 246 5.67 9.86 -35.67
C PHE A 246 4.43 10.62 -35.17
N PRO A 247 3.92 10.33 -33.96
CA PRO A 247 2.66 10.91 -33.51
C PRO A 247 2.74 12.40 -33.14
N ASP A 248 1.82 13.18 -33.69
CA ASP A 248 1.62 14.59 -33.32
C ASP A 248 1.24 14.76 -31.83
N ASP A 249 0.61 13.74 -31.24
CA ASP A 249 0.21 13.70 -29.83
C ASP A 249 1.36 13.29 -28.87
N LEU A 250 2.60 13.10 -29.35
CA LEU A 250 3.70 12.64 -28.48
C LEU A 250 3.93 13.58 -27.29
N ASN A 251 3.81 14.89 -27.52
CA ASN A 251 4.00 15.86 -26.45
C ASN A 251 2.99 15.65 -25.32
N ASP A 252 1.76 15.27 -25.64
CA ASP A 252 0.71 14.99 -24.66
C ASP A 252 0.98 13.67 -23.91
N ILE A 253 1.42 12.63 -24.62
CA ILE A 253 1.83 11.34 -24.02
C ILE A 253 3.00 11.54 -23.05
N ARG A 254 4.03 12.30 -23.48
CA ARG A 254 5.20 12.64 -22.67
C ARG A 254 4.81 13.47 -21.45
N LEU A 255 3.94 14.47 -21.62
CA LEU A 255 3.47 15.31 -20.52
C LEU A 255 2.66 14.49 -19.52
N LEU A 256 1.85 13.54 -19.99
CA LEU A 256 1.09 12.63 -19.14
C LEU A 256 2.03 11.71 -18.33
N HIS A 257 3.02 11.10 -18.98
CA HIS A 257 4.04 10.30 -18.31
C HIS A 257 4.78 11.11 -17.24
N LEU A 258 5.17 12.35 -17.56
CA LEU A 258 5.85 13.24 -16.63
C LEU A 258 4.97 13.61 -15.43
N LYS A 259 3.67 13.85 -15.64
CA LYS A 259 2.72 14.10 -14.54
C LYS A 259 2.61 12.87 -13.63
N LEU A 260 2.54 11.66 -14.19
CA LEU A 260 2.53 10.42 -13.42
C LEU A 260 3.84 10.23 -12.62
N CYS A 261 5.00 10.48 -13.22
CA CYS A 261 6.28 10.44 -12.53
C CYS A 261 6.32 11.40 -11.33
N ARG A 262 5.89 12.66 -11.54
CA ARG A 262 5.83 13.66 -10.45
C ARG A 262 4.88 13.25 -9.33
N MET A 263 3.79 12.55 -9.66
CA MET A 263 2.88 12.02 -8.65
C MET A 263 3.49 10.86 -7.85
N VAL A 264 4.25 9.98 -8.51
CA VAL A 264 5.02 8.93 -7.81
C VAL A 264 6.04 9.59 -6.88
N GLU A 265 6.82 10.55 -7.35
CA GLU A 265 7.80 11.30 -6.54
C GLU A 265 7.15 12.01 -5.34
N TYR A 266 5.95 12.58 -5.52
CA TYR A 266 5.18 13.20 -4.44
C TYR A 266 4.76 12.19 -3.37
N LEU A 267 4.26 11.03 -3.81
CA LEU A 267 3.75 10.00 -2.92
C LEU A 267 4.88 9.15 -2.29
N ASP A 268 6.06 9.11 -2.91
CA ASP A 268 7.21 8.38 -2.42
C ASP A 268 7.68 8.84 -1.03
N LYS A 269 7.59 10.13 -0.71
CA LYS A 269 7.95 10.65 0.62
C LYS A 269 7.18 9.92 1.75
N PRO A 270 5.83 9.84 1.71
CA PRO A 270 5.05 8.98 2.61
C PRO A 270 5.38 7.49 2.53
N VAL A 271 5.38 6.98 1.31
CA VAL A 271 5.36 5.56 1.04
C VAL A 271 6.70 4.94 1.41
N SER A 272 7.81 5.66 1.22
CA SER A 272 9.16 5.16 1.44
C SER A 272 9.45 4.81 2.90
N ILE A 273 9.00 5.63 3.85
CA ILE A 273 9.10 5.34 5.29
C ILE A 273 8.22 4.13 5.63
N TRP A 274 7.01 4.08 5.06
CA TRP A 274 6.10 2.96 5.24
C TRP A 274 6.65 1.64 4.66
N ILE A 275 7.29 1.68 3.49
CA ILE A 275 7.95 0.53 2.86
C ILE A 275 9.01 -0.02 3.79
N VAL A 276 9.91 0.82 4.31
CA VAL A 276 10.97 0.37 5.21
C VAL A 276 10.39 -0.24 6.48
N ASN A 277 9.35 0.35 7.06
CA ASN A 277 8.67 -0.21 8.23
C ASN A 277 8.04 -1.58 7.92
N VAL A 278 7.27 -1.69 6.83
CA VAL A 278 6.58 -2.95 6.49
C VAL A 278 7.57 -4.02 6.05
N VAL A 279 8.45 -3.74 5.11
CA VAL A 279 9.41 -4.71 4.59
C VAL A 279 10.43 -5.08 5.66
N GLY A 280 11.01 -4.09 6.34
CA GLY A 280 12.03 -4.30 7.36
C GLY A 280 11.51 -5.11 8.56
N CYS A 281 10.37 -4.72 9.14
CA CYS A 281 9.81 -5.43 10.29
C CYS A 281 9.36 -6.86 9.94
N ASN A 282 8.73 -7.08 8.77
CA ASN A 282 8.33 -8.43 8.38
C ASN A 282 9.54 -9.34 8.07
N ILE A 283 10.61 -8.81 7.43
CA ILE A 283 11.87 -9.58 7.25
C ILE A 283 12.46 -9.95 8.62
N PHE A 284 12.56 -8.98 9.52
CA PHE A 284 13.09 -9.20 10.87
C PHE A 284 12.29 -10.25 11.62
N VAL A 285 10.97 -10.12 11.65
CA VAL A 285 10.05 -11.08 12.31
C VAL A 285 10.19 -12.47 11.68
N ALA A 286 10.19 -12.58 10.35
CA ALA A 286 10.38 -13.86 9.65
C ALA A 286 11.71 -14.54 10.02
N CYS A 287 12.81 -13.78 10.11
CA CYS A 287 14.09 -14.30 10.57
C CYS A 287 14.00 -14.88 12.00
N PHE A 288 13.41 -14.16 12.95
CA PHE A 288 13.29 -14.66 14.32
C PHE A 288 12.37 -15.88 14.43
N ILE A 289 11.32 -15.98 13.61
CA ILE A 289 10.46 -17.17 13.58
C ILE A 289 11.20 -18.36 12.99
N MET A 290 11.98 -18.18 11.91
CA MET A 290 12.82 -19.25 11.36
C MET A 290 13.85 -19.72 12.40
N TYR A 291 14.49 -18.80 13.10
CA TYR A 291 15.40 -19.14 14.21
C TYR A 291 14.70 -19.99 15.28
N ASP A 292 13.53 -19.56 15.73
CA ASP A 292 12.75 -20.25 16.75
C ASP A 292 12.28 -21.64 16.29
N LEU A 293 11.83 -21.77 15.03
CA LEU A 293 11.42 -23.04 14.43
C LEU A 293 12.58 -24.04 14.30
N VAL A 294 13.78 -23.55 13.98
CA VAL A 294 14.96 -24.42 13.86
C VAL A 294 15.48 -24.80 15.25
N ARG A 295 15.61 -23.85 16.17
CA ARG A 295 16.28 -24.06 17.46
C ARG A 295 15.43 -24.80 18.48
N ASN A 296 14.13 -24.50 18.55
CA ASN A 296 13.25 -25.04 19.58
C ASN A 296 12.42 -26.19 19.02
N ASP A 297 12.68 -27.41 19.50
CA ASP A 297 11.85 -28.57 19.17
C ASP A 297 10.46 -28.39 19.80
N GLN A 298 9.46 -28.10 18.97
CA GLN A 298 8.08 -27.91 19.41
C GLN A 298 7.33 -29.24 19.37
N ASN A 299 6.96 -29.77 20.54
CA ASN A 299 6.25 -31.04 20.64
C ASN A 299 4.73 -30.92 20.33
N VAL A 300 4.21 -29.70 20.21
CA VAL A 300 2.78 -29.44 19.97
C VAL A 300 2.58 -29.03 18.50
N ILE A 301 1.98 -29.93 17.71
CA ILE A 301 1.72 -29.74 16.26
C ILE A 301 0.98 -28.43 15.99
N ALA A 302 0.02 -28.06 16.82
CA ALA A 302 -0.76 -26.85 16.61
C ALA A 302 0.08 -25.56 16.76
N VAL A 303 1.05 -25.53 17.68
CA VAL A 303 1.98 -24.40 17.83
C VAL A 303 2.89 -24.30 16.59
N LEU A 304 3.32 -25.43 16.03
CA LEU A 304 4.05 -25.45 14.76
C LEU A 304 3.21 -24.86 13.63
N ILE A 305 1.94 -25.29 13.48
CA ILE A 305 1.04 -24.77 12.45
C ILE A 305 0.88 -23.24 12.56
N LEU A 306 0.70 -22.71 13.77
CA LEU A 306 0.59 -21.28 14.02
C LEU A 306 1.90 -20.52 13.69
N LYS A 307 3.06 -21.08 14.01
CA LYS A 307 4.34 -20.45 13.67
C LYS A 307 4.61 -20.47 12.16
N TYR A 308 4.34 -21.58 11.47
CA TYR A 308 4.46 -21.67 10.03
C TYR A 308 3.49 -20.75 9.29
N SER A 309 2.24 -20.62 9.78
CA SER A 309 1.27 -19.68 9.20
C SER A 309 1.75 -18.24 9.38
N TRP A 310 2.24 -17.88 10.57
CA TRP A 310 2.76 -16.55 10.82
C TRP A 310 4.04 -16.23 10.02
N LEU A 311 4.96 -17.20 9.88
CA LEU A 311 6.12 -17.09 9.00
C LEU A 311 5.70 -16.83 7.55
N THR A 312 4.78 -17.65 7.04
CA THR A 312 4.26 -17.54 5.69
C THR A 312 3.62 -16.18 5.46
N ASN A 313 2.83 -15.68 6.42
CA ASN A 313 2.20 -14.36 6.35
C ASN A 313 3.24 -13.22 6.25
N ASN A 314 4.30 -13.25 7.06
CA ASN A 314 5.35 -12.23 7.03
C ASN A 314 6.10 -12.24 5.68
N ILE A 315 6.48 -13.44 5.22
CA ILE A 315 7.15 -13.63 3.92
C ILE A 315 6.26 -13.14 2.77
N LEU A 316 5.00 -13.61 2.71
CA LEU A 316 4.06 -13.21 1.66
C LEU A 316 3.78 -11.70 1.66
N THR A 317 3.66 -11.08 2.85
CA THR A 317 3.47 -9.63 2.97
C THR A 317 4.61 -8.86 2.31
N VAL A 318 5.87 -9.29 2.53
CA VAL A 318 7.05 -8.69 1.90
C VAL A 318 7.01 -8.89 0.38
N PHE A 319 6.86 -10.13 -0.08
CA PHE A 319 6.89 -10.44 -1.52
C PHE A 319 5.77 -9.73 -2.28
N ILE A 320 4.54 -9.77 -1.79
CA ILE A 320 3.40 -9.12 -2.44
C ILE A 320 3.60 -7.61 -2.46
N THR A 321 4.00 -7.00 -1.35
CA THR A 321 4.22 -5.54 -1.29
C THR A 321 5.31 -5.11 -2.26
N CYS A 322 6.48 -5.77 -2.22
CA CYS A 322 7.58 -5.47 -3.14
C CYS A 322 7.20 -5.74 -4.60
N TRP A 323 6.41 -6.79 -4.90
CA TRP A 323 5.95 -7.09 -6.26
C TRP A 323 5.12 -5.95 -6.85
N PHE A 324 4.13 -5.44 -6.12
CA PHE A 324 3.30 -4.35 -6.63
C PHE A 324 4.08 -3.04 -6.77
N ILE A 325 5.02 -2.77 -5.86
CA ILE A 325 5.91 -1.61 -5.97
C ILE A 325 6.81 -1.73 -7.21
N ALA A 326 7.48 -2.87 -7.38
CA ALA A 326 8.36 -3.14 -8.52
C ALA A 326 7.60 -3.11 -9.85
N ALA A 327 6.33 -3.54 -9.87
CA ALA A 327 5.49 -3.46 -11.06
C ALA A 327 5.19 -2.03 -11.50
N VAL A 328 5.17 -1.04 -10.58
CA VAL A 328 5.08 0.38 -10.95
C VAL A 328 6.37 0.84 -11.63
N ASN A 329 7.52 0.43 -11.10
CA ASN A 329 8.81 0.73 -11.71
C ASN A 329 8.93 0.14 -13.12
N GLU A 330 8.61 -1.13 -13.31
CA GLU A 330 8.62 -1.78 -14.63
C GLU A 330 7.73 -1.04 -15.64
N GLU A 331 6.47 -0.79 -15.27
CA GLU A 331 5.49 -0.19 -16.18
C GLU A 331 5.82 1.27 -16.52
N ALA A 332 6.52 1.98 -15.62
CA ALA A 332 7.00 3.33 -15.90
C ALA A 332 8.09 3.39 -16.98
N HIS A 333 8.87 2.31 -17.16
CA HIS A 333 9.94 2.22 -18.15
C HIS A 333 9.53 1.51 -19.45
N LEU A 334 8.40 0.79 -19.47
CA LEU A 334 7.88 0.11 -20.68
C LEU A 334 7.80 1.00 -21.95
N PRO A 335 7.45 2.31 -21.89
CA PRO A 335 7.45 3.15 -23.09
C PRO A 335 8.79 3.20 -23.85
N LEU A 336 9.90 2.86 -23.19
CA LEU A 336 11.25 2.87 -23.77
C LEU A 336 11.39 1.90 -24.95
N GLU A 337 10.82 0.69 -24.83
CA GLU A 337 10.90 -0.34 -25.86
C GLU A 337 10.29 0.14 -27.19
N TYR A 338 9.06 0.68 -27.12
CA TYR A 338 8.34 1.20 -28.28
C TYR A 338 9.00 2.44 -28.90
N ILE A 339 9.65 3.28 -28.09
CA ILE A 339 10.39 4.44 -28.59
C ILE A 339 11.58 3.98 -29.45
N TYR A 340 12.33 2.96 -29.01
CA TYR A 340 13.47 2.44 -29.77
C TYR A 340 13.08 1.79 -31.09
N GLU A 341 11.87 1.21 -31.17
CA GLU A 341 11.35 0.62 -32.41
C GLU A 341 10.84 1.65 -33.42
N THR A 342 10.74 2.93 -33.03
CA THR A 342 10.18 3.97 -33.90
C THR A 342 11.19 4.42 -34.95
N GLN A 343 10.83 4.41 -36.24
CA GLN A 343 11.70 4.90 -37.32
C GLN A 343 11.95 6.41 -37.19
N THR A 344 13.19 6.81 -36.91
CA THR A 344 13.58 8.20 -36.71
C THR A 344 13.80 9.00 -38.00
N ASP A 345 13.91 8.32 -39.14
CA ASP A 345 14.40 8.91 -40.40
C ASP A 345 13.41 9.88 -41.06
N LYS A 346 12.14 9.86 -40.63
CA LYS A 346 11.06 10.72 -41.14
C LYS A 346 10.66 11.85 -40.17
N LEU A 347 11.44 12.05 -39.11
CA LEU A 347 11.12 13.00 -38.03
C LEU A 347 11.49 14.44 -38.36
N SER A 348 10.62 15.38 -38.02
CA SER A 348 11.02 16.78 -37.93
C SER A 348 12.01 17.01 -36.79
N THR A 349 12.90 17.99 -36.91
CA THR A 349 13.90 18.33 -35.87
C THR A 349 13.26 18.62 -34.51
N HIS A 350 12.06 19.20 -34.50
CA HIS A 350 11.31 19.47 -33.27
C HIS A 350 10.80 18.18 -32.60
N GLN A 351 10.23 17.26 -33.37
CA GLN A 351 9.76 15.97 -32.85
C GLN A 351 10.94 15.09 -32.39
N LEU A 352 12.07 15.13 -33.10
CA LEU A 352 13.29 14.48 -32.69
C LEU A 352 13.77 14.99 -31.32
N GLY A 353 13.76 16.31 -31.10
CA GLY A 353 14.09 16.91 -29.81
C GLY A 353 13.16 16.44 -28.68
N GLN A 354 11.86 16.35 -28.93
CA GLN A 354 10.89 15.83 -27.94
C GLN A 354 11.11 14.36 -27.62
N LEU A 355 11.46 13.55 -28.62
CA LEU A 355 11.83 12.15 -28.44
C LEU A 355 13.08 12.00 -27.60
N THR A 356 14.14 12.77 -27.90
CA THR A 356 15.39 12.76 -27.13
C THR A 356 15.15 13.15 -25.68
N LEU A 357 14.31 14.16 -25.42
CA LEU A 357 13.94 14.54 -24.05
C LEU A 357 13.17 13.44 -23.32
N PHE A 358 12.27 12.74 -24.02
CA PHE A 358 11.53 11.63 -23.41
C PHE A 358 12.44 10.43 -23.14
N LEU A 359 13.28 10.07 -24.11
CA LEU A 359 14.28 9.02 -23.99
C LEU A 359 15.23 9.31 -22.83
N SER A 360 15.77 10.53 -22.73
CA SER A 360 16.65 10.95 -21.64
C SER A 360 15.98 10.83 -20.26
N LYS A 361 14.66 11.04 -20.16
CA LYS A 361 13.94 10.87 -18.90
C LYS A 361 13.72 9.39 -18.56
N LEU A 362 13.51 8.54 -19.56
CA LEU A 362 13.31 7.08 -19.39
C LEU A 362 14.62 6.33 -19.13
N THR A 363 15.75 6.80 -19.67
CA THR A 363 17.09 6.23 -19.43
C THR A 363 17.79 6.86 -18.22
N GLY A 364 17.14 7.83 -17.58
CA GLY A 364 17.65 8.54 -16.41
C GLY A 364 17.52 7.74 -15.10
N PRO A 365 17.37 8.41 -13.95
CA PRO A 365 17.27 7.74 -12.66
C PRO A 365 16.01 6.87 -12.56
N PRO A 366 16.04 5.77 -11.79
CA PRO A 366 14.97 4.80 -11.72
C PRO A 366 13.67 5.43 -11.21
N ILE A 367 12.62 5.40 -12.03
CA ILE A 367 11.27 5.88 -11.67
C ILE A 367 10.57 4.80 -10.83
N GLY A 368 10.21 5.10 -9.59
CA GLY A 368 9.49 4.15 -8.73
C GLY A 368 9.46 4.60 -7.27
N PHE A 369 8.90 3.75 -6.41
CA PHE A 369 8.98 3.98 -4.96
C PHE A 369 10.30 3.50 -4.39
N THR A 370 10.82 4.23 -3.42
CA THR A 370 12.12 4.02 -2.80
C THR A 370 11.99 3.52 -1.37
N ALA A 371 13.03 2.86 -0.87
CA ALA A 371 13.21 2.59 0.54
C ALA A 371 13.95 3.79 1.18
N MET A 372 13.21 4.74 1.76
CA MET A 372 13.73 5.99 2.34
C MET A 372 14.73 6.77 1.45
N GLY A 373 14.61 6.68 0.13
CA GLY A 373 15.55 7.30 -0.82
C GLY A 373 16.89 6.59 -1.00
N PHE A 374 17.12 5.43 -0.36
CA PHE A 374 18.36 4.66 -0.52
C PHE A 374 18.42 3.93 -1.86
N PHE A 375 17.35 3.22 -2.22
CA PHE A 375 17.24 2.49 -3.48
C PHE A 375 15.77 2.35 -3.90
N THR A 376 15.54 2.27 -5.20
CA THR A 376 14.22 1.98 -5.78
C THR A 376 13.92 0.48 -5.67
N ILE A 377 12.70 0.12 -5.27
CA ILE A 377 12.32 -1.29 -5.16
C ILE A 377 12.02 -1.84 -6.57
N THR A 378 12.89 -2.72 -7.06
CA THR A 378 12.79 -3.37 -8.38
C THR A 378 12.65 -4.90 -8.23
N LYS A 379 12.53 -5.63 -9.35
CA LYS A 379 12.44 -7.10 -9.32
C LYS A 379 13.72 -7.75 -8.79
N GLU A 380 14.87 -7.13 -9.03
CA GLU A 380 16.17 -7.57 -8.54
C GLU A 380 16.20 -7.55 -7.00
N VAL A 381 15.65 -6.50 -6.38
CA VAL A 381 15.51 -6.41 -4.92
C VAL A 381 14.68 -7.56 -4.36
N ILE A 382 13.59 -7.95 -5.04
CA ILE A 382 12.75 -9.09 -4.64
C ILE A 382 13.57 -10.38 -4.64
N LEU A 383 14.39 -10.59 -5.67
CA LEU A 383 15.27 -11.76 -5.76
C LEU A 383 16.33 -11.75 -4.64
N THR A 384 16.91 -10.59 -4.32
CA THR A 384 17.85 -10.45 -3.20
C THR A 384 17.19 -10.79 -1.86
N ILE A 385 15.96 -10.35 -1.61
CA ILE A 385 15.20 -10.68 -0.39
C ILE A 385 14.95 -12.20 -0.31
N GLY A 386 14.58 -12.84 -1.43
CA GLY A 386 14.43 -14.29 -1.49
C GLY A 386 15.72 -15.04 -1.19
N GLY A 387 16.84 -14.58 -1.75
CA GLY A 387 18.18 -15.08 -1.44
C GLY A 387 18.51 -14.94 0.05
N LEU A 388 18.20 -13.79 0.65
CA LEU A 388 18.42 -13.54 2.08
C LEU A 388 17.69 -14.55 2.97
N TYR A 389 16.41 -14.83 2.71
CA TYR A 389 15.67 -15.82 3.49
C TYR A 389 16.28 -17.23 3.37
N LEU A 390 16.62 -17.65 2.15
CA LEU A 390 17.22 -18.97 1.90
C LEU A 390 18.60 -19.09 2.56
N THR A 391 19.48 -18.10 2.37
CA THR A 391 20.81 -18.09 2.98
C THR A 391 20.71 -18.13 4.51
N TYR A 392 19.85 -17.31 5.10
CA TYR A 392 19.64 -17.32 6.54
C TYR A 392 19.13 -18.68 7.06
N PHE A 393 18.17 -19.27 6.36
CA PHE A 393 17.65 -20.59 6.71
C PHE A 393 18.73 -21.69 6.67
N PHE A 394 19.53 -21.74 5.60
CA PHE A 394 20.63 -22.73 5.49
C PHE A 394 21.71 -22.51 6.56
N LEU A 395 22.06 -21.27 6.86
CA LEU A 395 22.99 -20.95 7.94
C LEU A 395 22.48 -21.49 9.29
N LEU A 396 21.20 -21.28 9.60
CA LEU A 396 20.61 -21.80 10.84
C LEU A 396 20.64 -23.33 10.92
N LEU A 397 20.37 -24.02 9.80
CA LEU A 397 20.47 -25.49 9.75
C LEU A 397 21.89 -25.97 10.00
N GLN A 398 22.89 -25.32 9.40
CA GLN A 398 24.30 -25.68 9.58
C GLN A 398 24.74 -25.53 11.06
N PHE A 399 24.31 -24.46 11.73
CA PHE A 399 24.60 -24.25 13.16
C PHE A 399 23.76 -25.13 14.11
N LYS A 400 22.69 -25.77 13.65
CA LYS A 400 21.98 -26.79 14.45
C LYS A 400 22.65 -28.16 14.39
N ILE A 401 23.19 -28.50 13.21
CA ILE A 401 23.82 -29.80 12.96
C ILE A 401 25.24 -29.87 13.55
N SER A 402 25.91 -28.71 13.70
CA SER A 402 27.20 -28.56 14.39
C SER A 402 26.98 -28.44 15.90
#